data_AF-A0A0U1PQK4-F1
#
_entry.id   AF-A0A0U1PQK4-F1
#
_cell.length_a   1.000
_cell.length_b   1.000
_cell.length_c   1.000
_cell.angle_alpha   90.00
_cell.angle_beta   90.00
_cell.angle_gamma   90.00
#
_symmetry.space_group_name_H-M   'P 1'
#
loop_
_entity.id
_entity.type
_entity.pdbx_description
1 polymer ?
#
loop_
_entity_poly.entity_id
_entity_poly.type
_entity_poly.pdbx_seq_one_letter_code
_entity_poly.pdbx_strand_id
1 'polypeptide(L)'
;MEERSFEGYFSASNGFFYFEEVEPPSAVAAEGWNVEWQVGVLGAFHCPMQQLEQNWSEIKHLMEEVSKCSSSRFVLSFQFDRVYAFNEGDGVVYKNNMVI
;
A
#
# COMPACT_ATOMS: atom_id res chain seq x y z
N MET A 1 -5.91 24.25 -9.47
CA MET A 1 -5.21 22.96 -9.65
C MET A 1 -5.66 22.11 -8.50
N GLU A 2 -6.40 21.04 -8.78
CA GLU A 2 -6.80 20.09 -7.74
C GLU A 2 -5.56 19.30 -7.30
N GLU A 3 -5.38 19.12 -6.00
CA GLU A 3 -4.34 18.24 -5.46
C GLU A 3 -4.66 16.81 -5.89
N ARG A 4 -3.77 16.21 -6.69
CA ARG A 4 -3.85 14.82 -7.14
C ARG A 4 -3.08 13.87 -6.22
N SER A 5 -2.85 14.31 -4.99
CA SER A 5 -2.05 13.62 -3.98
C SER A 5 -2.69 13.76 -2.61
N PHE A 6 -2.60 12.72 -1.81
CA PHE A 6 -3.10 12.65 -0.45
C PHE A 6 -1.98 12.13 0.46
N GLU A 7 -1.68 12.86 1.53
CA GLU A 7 -0.62 12.50 2.46
C GLU A 7 -1.03 12.71 3.92
N GLY A 8 -0.30 12.08 4.82
CA GLY A 8 -0.56 12.20 6.25
C GLY A 8 0.38 11.34 7.09
N TYR A 9 0.04 11.29 8.38
CA TYR A 9 0.80 10.52 9.36
C TYR A 9 -0.14 9.57 10.09
N PHE A 10 0.36 8.37 10.34
CA PHE A 10 -0.23 7.45 11.28
C PHE A 10 -0.10 7.99 12.71
N SER A 11 -1.20 7.95 13.45
CA SER A 11 -1.31 8.63 14.74
C SER A 11 -0.53 7.91 15.84
N ALA A 12 -0.38 6.58 15.78
CA ALA A 12 0.30 5.82 16.81
C ALA A 12 1.81 5.71 16.57
N SER A 13 2.22 5.48 15.32
CA SER A 13 3.63 5.25 14.98
C SER A 13 4.38 6.46 14.44
N ASN A 14 3.66 7.56 14.13
CA ASN A 14 4.17 8.70 13.38
C ASN A 14 4.77 8.31 12.02
N GLY A 15 4.33 7.17 11.46
CA GLY A 15 4.67 6.75 10.11
C GLY A 15 4.04 7.68 9.08
N PHE A 16 4.83 8.14 8.12
CA PHE A 16 4.33 8.98 7.04
C PHE A 16 3.77 8.11 5.91
N PHE A 17 2.66 8.52 5.31
CA PHE A 17 2.15 7.92 4.09
C PHE A 17 1.85 9.00 3.06
N TYR A 18 2.00 8.65 1.79
CA TYR A 18 1.54 9.47 0.68
C TYR A 18 0.95 8.59 -0.41
N PHE A 19 -0.02 9.14 -1.13
CA PHE A 19 -0.66 8.55 -2.28
C PHE A 19 -0.75 9.61 -3.39
N GLU A 20 -0.52 9.21 -4.63
CA GLU A 20 -0.62 10.10 -5.78
C GLU A 20 -1.27 9.38 -6.97
N GLU A 21 -2.01 10.13 -7.77
CA GLU A 21 -2.53 9.62 -9.05
C GLU A 21 -1.38 9.43 -10.05
N VAL A 22 -1.43 8.33 -10.79
CA VAL A 22 -0.47 7.99 -11.84
C VAL A 22 -1.13 8.21 -13.19
N GLU A 23 -0.65 9.20 -13.95
CA GLU A 23 -1.15 9.52 -15.29
C GLU A 23 0.01 9.67 -16.29
N PRO A 24 0.06 8.84 -17.36
CA PRO A 24 -0.84 7.73 -17.66
C PRO A 24 -0.68 6.57 -16.66
N PRO A 25 -1.72 5.74 -16.45
CA PRO A 25 -1.60 4.54 -15.62
C PRO A 25 -0.42 3.66 -16.05
N SER A 26 0.23 3.03 -15.08
CA SER A 26 1.44 2.23 -15.29
C SER A 26 1.22 0.75 -14.96
N ALA A 27 2.12 -0.12 -15.42
CA ALA A 27 2.07 -1.54 -15.05
C ALA A 27 2.45 -1.75 -13.58
N VAL A 28 1.93 -2.81 -12.97
CA VAL A 28 2.36 -3.24 -11.63
C VAL A 28 3.84 -3.63 -11.65
N ALA A 29 4.66 -2.97 -10.84
CA ALA A 29 6.12 -3.16 -10.81
C ALA A 29 6.59 -4.15 -9.73
N ALA A 30 5.70 -4.75 -8.95
CA ALA A 30 6.07 -5.62 -7.84
C ALA A 30 6.59 -6.99 -8.33
N GLU A 31 7.84 -7.30 -7.98
CA GLU A 31 8.52 -8.55 -8.30
C GLU A 31 7.75 -9.76 -7.74
N GLY A 32 7.66 -10.80 -8.56
CA GLY A 32 6.88 -11.99 -8.26
C GLY A 32 5.37 -11.83 -8.37
N TRP A 33 4.86 -10.68 -8.82
CA TRP A 33 3.42 -10.44 -9.04
C TRP A 33 3.12 -9.94 -10.46
N ASN A 34 2.97 -10.91 -11.39
CA ASN A 34 2.72 -10.64 -12.80
C ASN A 34 1.21 -10.62 -13.08
N VAL A 35 0.65 -9.42 -13.28
CA VAL A 35 -0.77 -9.19 -13.58
C VAL A 35 -0.92 -8.09 -14.63
N GLU A 36 -2.00 -8.13 -15.42
CA GLU A 36 -2.27 -7.14 -16.47
C GLU A 36 -2.96 -5.86 -15.94
N TRP A 37 -2.81 -5.56 -14.65
CA TRP A 37 -3.46 -4.41 -14.02
C TRP A 37 -2.75 -3.10 -14.41
N GLN A 38 -3.52 -2.03 -14.44
CA GLN A 38 -3.04 -0.66 -14.64
C GLN A 38 -3.16 0.10 -13.32
N VAL A 39 -2.02 0.58 -12.82
CA VAL A 39 -1.89 1.34 -11.58
C VAL A 39 -2.28 2.78 -11.86
N GLY A 40 -3.45 3.19 -11.36
CA GLY A 40 -3.91 4.58 -11.40
C GLY A 40 -3.57 5.39 -10.15
N VAL A 41 -3.18 4.74 -9.05
CA VAL A 41 -2.75 5.37 -7.80
C VAL A 41 -1.54 4.63 -7.25
N LEU A 42 -0.48 5.35 -6.92
CA LEU A 42 0.71 4.83 -6.25
C LEU A 42 0.74 5.35 -4.82
N GLY A 43 1.03 4.48 -3.86
CA GLY A 43 1.21 4.87 -2.47
C GLY A 43 2.55 4.40 -1.92
N ALA A 44 3.09 5.15 -0.96
CA ALA A 44 4.24 4.70 -0.18
C ALA A 44 4.07 5.00 1.31
N PHE A 45 4.75 4.18 2.10
CA PHE A 45 4.82 4.30 3.56
C PHE A 45 6.27 4.49 3.97
N HIS A 46 6.53 5.50 4.79
CA HIS A 46 7.82 5.75 5.42
C HIS A 46 7.72 5.43 6.91
N CYS A 47 8.32 4.30 7.29
CA CYS A 47 8.22 3.74 8.63
C CYS A 47 9.58 3.82 9.35
N PRO A 48 9.68 4.55 10.48
CA PRO A 48 10.86 4.50 11.32
C PRO A 48 11.10 3.08 11.86
N MET A 49 12.36 2.61 11.82
CA MET A 49 12.71 1.23 12.18
C MET A 49 12.27 0.85 13.60
N GLN A 50 12.31 1.82 14.54
CA GLN A 50 11.95 1.62 15.94
C GLN A 50 10.45 1.40 16.16
N GLN A 51 9.62 1.68 15.15
CA GLN A 51 8.15 1.63 15.21
C GLN A 51 7.57 0.68 14.15
N LEU A 52 8.37 -0.26 13.63
CA LEU A 52 7.95 -1.14 12.54
C LEU A 52 6.70 -1.96 12.86
N GLU A 53 6.56 -2.43 14.10
CA GLU A 53 5.40 -3.22 14.51
C GLU A 53 4.13 -2.39 14.52
N GLN A 54 4.18 -1.18 15.10
CA GLN A 54 3.06 -0.25 15.14
C GLN A 54 2.69 0.21 13.73
N ASN A 55 3.68 0.62 12.92
CA ASN A 55 3.49 0.98 11.52
C ASN A 55 2.83 -0.15 10.74
N TRP A 56 3.34 -1.38 10.89
CA TRP A 56 2.77 -2.51 10.17
C TRP A 56 1.33 -2.79 10.56
N SER A 57 0.99 -2.68 11.86
CA SER A 57 -0.39 -2.80 12.31
C SER A 57 -1.30 -1.74 11.68
N GLU A 58 -0.85 -0.48 11.62
CA GLU A 58 -1.62 0.62 11.04
C GLU A 58 -1.76 0.50 9.52
N ILE A 59 -0.70 0.08 8.82
CA ILE A 59 -0.74 -0.21 7.38
C ILE A 59 -1.74 -1.33 7.09
N LYS A 60 -1.69 -2.44 7.84
CA LYS A 60 -2.66 -3.54 7.67
C LYS A 60 -4.09 -3.04 7.81
N HIS A 61 -4.35 -2.27 8.88
CA HIS A 61 -5.67 -1.70 9.11
C HIS A 61 -6.13 -0.81 7.95
N LEU A 62 -5.27 0.07 7.45
CA LEU A 62 -5.58 0.91 6.30
C LEU A 62 -5.93 0.07 5.06
N MET A 63 -5.11 -0.93 4.73
CA MET A 63 -5.35 -1.78 3.56
C MET A 63 -6.65 -2.60 3.68
N GLU A 64 -6.97 -3.07 4.89
CA GLU A 64 -8.24 -3.74 5.18
C GLU A 64 -9.42 -2.79 4.97
N GLU A 65 -9.37 -1.57 5.51
CA GLU A 65 -10.44 -0.58 5.34
C GLU A 65 -10.60 -0.17 3.86
N VAL A 66 -9.51 -0.01 3.12
CA VAL A 66 -9.56 0.21 1.67
C VAL A 66 -10.29 -0.94 0.97
N SER A 67 -9.97 -2.19 1.30
CA SER A 67 -10.63 -3.36 0.69
C SER A 67 -12.12 -3.49 1.02
N LYS A 68 -12.57 -2.91 2.15
CA LYS A 68 -13.99 -2.89 2.54
C LYS A 68 -14.74 -1.74 1.88
N CYS A 69 -14.09 -0.60 1.72
CA CYS A 69 -14.69 0.62 1.19
C CYS A 69 -14.66 0.68 -0.34
N SER A 70 -13.79 -0.10 -1.00
CA SER A 70 -13.70 -0.14 -2.45
C SER A 70 -13.41 -1.54 -3.00
N SER A 71 -13.78 -1.77 -4.25
CA SER A 71 -13.38 -2.95 -5.04
C SER A 71 -12.00 -2.77 -5.69
N SER A 72 -11.20 -1.81 -5.22
CA SER A 72 -9.89 -1.50 -5.80
C SER A 72 -8.94 -2.68 -5.59
N ARG A 73 -8.30 -3.09 -6.69
CA ARG A 73 -7.19 -4.04 -6.64
C ARG A 73 -5.93 -3.32 -6.23
N PHE A 74 -5.10 -3.97 -5.41
CA PHE A 74 -3.82 -3.41 -5.02
C PHE A 74 -2.78 -4.49 -4.73
N VAL A 75 -1.52 -4.07 -4.76
CA VAL A 75 -0.37 -4.85 -4.28
C VAL A 75 0.42 -3.97 -3.33
N LEU A 76 0.69 -4.48 -2.14
CA LEU A 76 1.58 -3.87 -1.17
C LEU A 76 2.92 -4.60 -1.20
N SER A 77 4.01 -3.86 -1.45
CA SER A 77 5.36 -4.42 -1.54
C SER A 77 6.39 -3.60 -0.79
N PHE A 78 7.51 -4.23 -0.43
CA PHE A 78 8.72 -3.53 -0.01
C PHE A 78 9.54 -3.15 -1.23
N GLN A 79 9.62 -1.84 -1.53
CA GLN A 79 10.45 -1.30 -2.61
C GLN A 79 10.32 -2.07 -3.94
N PHE A 80 9.12 -2.56 -4.26
CA PHE A 80 8.81 -3.40 -5.43
C PHE A 80 9.49 -4.78 -5.48
N ASP A 81 10.31 -5.17 -4.50
CA ASP A 81 11.01 -6.45 -4.48
C ASP A 81 10.18 -7.57 -3.82
N ARG A 82 9.55 -7.26 -2.67
CA ARG A 82 8.83 -8.28 -1.89
C ARG A 82 7.38 -7.91 -1.67
N VAL A 83 6.45 -8.75 -2.13
CA VAL A 83 5.02 -8.59 -1.86
C VAL A 83 4.70 -8.96 -0.41
N TYR A 84 4.11 -8.01 0.33
CA TYR A 84 3.57 -8.21 1.67
C TYR A 84 2.11 -8.64 1.62
N ALA A 85 1.31 -7.99 0.80
CA ALA A 85 -0.12 -8.24 0.69
C ALA A 85 -0.64 -7.88 -0.70
N PHE A 86 -1.80 -8.40 -1.05
CA PHE A 86 -2.53 -8.03 -2.25
C PHE A 86 -4.04 -8.11 -2.01
N ASN A 87 -4.81 -7.43 -2.85
CA ASN A 87 -6.26 -7.54 -2.92
C ASN A 87 -6.66 -7.60 -4.39
N GLU A 88 -7.42 -8.62 -4.80
CA GLU A 88 -7.94 -8.77 -6.16
C GLU A 88 -9.38 -8.25 -6.33
N GLY A 89 -9.97 -7.73 -5.25
CA GLY A 89 -11.33 -7.21 -5.18
C GLY A 89 -12.18 -7.84 -4.07
N ASP A 90 -11.71 -8.92 -3.46
CA ASP A 90 -12.48 -9.76 -2.51
C ASP A 90 -11.89 -9.79 -1.10
N GLY A 91 -10.97 -8.87 -0.78
CA GLY A 91 -10.34 -8.74 0.53
C GLY A 91 -8.82 -8.92 0.50
N VAL A 92 -8.17 -8.51 1.58
CA VAL A 92 -6.71 -8.49 1.68
C VAL A 92 -6.16 -9.87 2.01
N VAL A 93 -5.19 -10.32 1.21
CA VAL A 93 -4.42 -11.53 1.45
C VAL A 93 -2.98 -11.15 1.81
N TYR A 94 -2.55 -11.56 3.00
CA TYR A 94 -1.18 -11.33 3.51
C TYR A 94 -0.27 -12.50 3.16
N LYS A 95 0.87 -12.22 2.52
CA LYS A 95 1.91 -13.18 2.16
C LYS A 95 3.12 -13.13 3.10
N ASN A 96 3.44 -11.94 3.60
CA ASN A 96 4.63 -11.71 4.43
C ASN A 96 4.31 -10.69 5.53
N ASN A 97 5.24 -10.56 6.48
CA ASN A 97 5.19 -9.61 7.58
C ASN A 97 6.40 -8.67 7.51
N MET A 98 6.23 -7.39 7.84
CA MET A 98 7.35 -6.44 7.98
C MET A 98 8.16 -6.70 9.26
N VAL A 99 7.56 -7.39 10.24
CA VAL A 99 8.17 -7.78 11.50
C VAL A 99 8.47 -9.27 11.49
N ILE A 100 9.66 -9.66 11.98
CA ILE A 100 10.12 -11.05 12.12
C ILE A 100 9.70 -11.59 13.48
#